data_AF-A0A8T0DMY0-F1
#
_entry.id   AF-A0A8T0DMY0-F1
#
_cell.length_a   1.000
_cell.length_b   1.000
_cell.length_c   1.000
_cell.angle_alpha   90.00
_cell.angle_beta   90.00
_cell.angle_gamma   90.00
#
_symmetry.space_group_name_H-M   'P 1'
#
loop_
_entity.id
_entity.type
_entity.pdbx_description
1 polymer ?
#
loop_
_entity_poly.entity_id
_entity_poly.type
_entity_poly.pdbx_seq_one_letter_code
_entity_poly.pdbx_strand_id
1 'polypeptide(L)'
;MRTNYVVFGLLLFITFSLQSRCRGPFRTWRKNILGMHNEFRTMALMGNIDGQPAASDMPMLDWDTKMSRAARRWSKKCEMTNDLSITDGENIAYAMEKNADVVTGWFMGHKNFKFGPIPEKLDKNVLQYTQVS
;
A
#
# COMPACT_ATOMS: atom_id res chain seq x y z
N MET A 1 -3.81 -55.42 -1.98
CA MET A 1 -3.25 -54.20 -1.35
C MET A 1 -2.86 -53.15 -2.40
N ARG A 2 -3.81 -52.56 -3.14
CA ARG A 2 -3.53 -51.46 -4.11
C ARG A 2 -4.51 -50.29 -4.02
N THR A 3 -5.54 -50.38 -3.19
CA THR A 3 -6.64 -49.41 -3.10
C THR A 3 -6.35 -48.22 -2.18
N ASN A 4 -5.34 -48.31 -1.31
CA ASN A 4 -5.08 -47.30 -0.26
C ASN A 4 -4.29 -46.07 -0.75
N TYR A 5 -3.51 -46.19 -1.82
CA TYR A 5 -2.66 -45.07 -2.31
C TYR A 5 -3.44 -44.05 -3.14
N VAL A 6 -4.48 -44.49 -3.86
CA VAL A 6 -5.31 -43.62 -4.71
C VAL A 6 -6.19 -42.69 -3.86
N VAL A 7 -6.74 -43.22 -2.75
CA VAL A 7 -7.56 -42.44 -1.81
C VAL A 7 -6.73 -41.40 -1.07
N PHE A 8 -5.51 -41.75 -0.64
CA PHE A 8 -4.57 -40.81 0.00
C PHE A 8 -4.12 -39.69 -0.95
N GLY A 9 -3.86 -40.02 -2.22
CA GLY A 9 -3.53 -39.04 -3.26
C GLY A 9 -4.67 -38.04 -3.52
N LEU A 10 -5.91 -38.53 -3.67
CA LEU A 10 -7.09 -37.69 -3.85
C LEU A 10 -7.35 -36.75 -2.65
N LEU A 11 -7.16 -37.23 -1.42
CA LEU A 11 -7.29 -36.39 -0.20
C LEU A 11 -6.22 -35.29 -0.11
N LEU A 12 -4.99 -35.56 -0.56
CA LEU A 12 -3.92 -34.55 -0.64
C LEU A 12 -4.18 -33.48 -1.72
N PHE A 13 -4.77 -33.85 -2.87
CA PHE A 13 -5.15 -32.88 -3.91
C PHE A 13 -6.34 -31.98 -3.51
N ILE A 14 -7.31 -32.52 -2.77
CA ILE A 14 -8.46 -31.75 -2.27
C ILE A 14 -8.01 -30.76 -1.19
N THR A 15 -7.10 -31.15 -0.29
CA THR A 15 -6.57 -30.21 0.72
C THR A 15 -5.68 -29.12 0.12
N PHE A 16 -4.92 -29.42 -0.95
CA PHE A 16 -4.08 -28.41 -1.63
C PHE A 16 -4.90 -27.37 -2.39
N SER A 17 -6.04 -27.75 -2.98
CA SER A 17 -6.91 -26.84 -3.74
C SER A 17 -7.74 -25.89 -2.85
N LEU A 18 -8.11 -26.31 -1.63
CA LEU A 18 -8.79 -25.44 -0.66
C LEU A 18 -7.89 -24.36 -0.04
N GLN A 19 -6.57 -24.58 0.07
CA GLN A 19 -5.63 -23.58 0.63
C GLN A 19 -5.32 -22.41 -0.34
N SER A 20 -5.57 -22.59 -1.64
CA SER A 20 -5.26 -21.63 -2.70
C SER A 20 -6.10 -20.34 -2.66
N ARG A 21 -7.33 -20.40 -2.11
CA ARG A 21 -8.29 -19.28 -2.18
C ARG A 21 -8.00 -18.15 -1.19
N CYS A 22 -7.42 -18.42 -0.02
CA CYS A 22 -7.18 -17.40 1.01
C CYS A 22 -6.08 -16.38 0.64
N ARG A 23 -5.24 -16.66 -0.37
CA ARG A 23 -4.13 -15.77 -0.77
C ARG A 23 -4.50 -14.78 -1.89
N GLY A 24 -5.63 -14.97 -2.56
CA GLY A 24 -6.05 -14.14 -3.70
C GLY A 24 -6.26 -12.66 -3.34
N PRO A 25 -7.16 -12.34 -2.41
CA PRO A 25 -7.51 -10.94 -2.11
C PRO A 25 -6.33 -10.09 -1.63
N PHE A 26 -5.48 -10.62 -0.75
CA PHE A 26 -4.28 -9.91 -0.27
C PHE A 26 -3.27 -9.65 -1.39
N ARG A 27 -3.07 -10.63 -2.30
CA ARG A 27 -2.16 -10.46 -3.44
C ARG A 27 -2.64 -9.35 -4.38
N THR A 28 -3.94 -9.26 -4.63
CA THR A 28 -4.54 -8.21 -5.46
C THR A 28 -4.39 -6.85 -4.79
N TRP A 29 -4.76 -6.72 -3.51
CA TRP A 29 -4.62 -5.48 -2.76
C TRP A 29 -3.17 -4.96 -2.76
N ARG A 30 -2.21 -5.84 -2.47
CA ARG A 30 -0.78 -5.52 -2.50
C ARG A 30 -0.34 -4.93 -3.84
N LYS A 31 -0.73 -5.59 -4.94
CA LYS A 31 -0.38 -5.13 -6.30
C LYS A 31 -1.00 -3.78 -6.60
N ASN A 32 -2.23 -3.55 -6.18
CA ASN A 32 -2.93 -2.29 -6.41
C ASN A 32 -2.24 -1.15 -5.66
N ILE A 33 -1.99 -1.29 -4.35
CA ILE A 33 -1.32 -0.24 -3.56
C ILE A 33 0.05 0.10 -4.15
N LEU A 34 0.88 -0.90 -4.44
CA LEU A 34 2.20 -0.68 -5.04
C LEU A 34 2.09 -0.03 -6.42
N GLY A 35 1.17 -0.51 -7.25
CA GLY A 35 0.92 0.02 -8.60
C GLY A 35 0.54 1.49 -8.57
N MET A 36 -0.40 1.87 -7.69
CA MET A 36 -0.86 3.25 -7.55
C MET A 36 0.25 4.20 -7.07
N HIS A 37 1.05 3.80 -6.07
CA HIS A 37 2.21 4.59 -5.66
C HIS A 37 3.15 4.85 -6.84
N ASN A 38 3.48 3.79 -7.57
CA ASN A 38 4.40 3.86 -8.69
C ASN A 38 3.84 4.63 -9.90
N GLU A 39 2.52 4.58 -10.11
CA GLU A 39 1.82 5.41 -11.10
C GLU A 39 1.94 6.90 -10.75
N PHE A 40 1.62 7.29 -9.51
CA PHE A 40 1.73 8.67 -9.05
C PHE A 40 3.18 9.18 -9.04
N ARG A 41 4.15 8.35 -8.68
CA ARG A 41 5.59 8.67 -8.77
C ARG A 41 6.03 8.87 -10.22
N THR A 42 5.50 8.09 -11.15
CA THR A 42 5.74 8.28 -12.59
C THR A 42 5.14 9.60 -13.06
N MET A 43 3.94 9.96 -12.61
CA MET A 43 3.36 11.27 -12.92
C MET A 43 4.23 12.42 -12.39
N ALA A 44 4.75 12.31 -11.17
CA ALA A 44 5.67 13.29 -10.59
C ALA A 44 6.95 13.43 -11.44
N LEU A 45 7.55 12.31 -11.84
CA LEU A 45 8.74 12.29 -12.71
C LEU A 45 8.48 12.98 -14.05
N MET A 46 7.31 12.75 -14.64
CA MET A 46 6.95 13.33 -15.94
C MET A 46 6.46 14.79 -15.86
N GLY A 47 6.26 15.34 -14.66
CA GLY A 47 5.65 16.66 -14.48
C GLY A 47 4.14 16.68 -14.81
N ASN A 48 3.48 15.53 -14.68
CA ASN A 48 2.05 15.35 -14.98
C ASN A 48 1.16 15.48 -13.73
N ILE A 49 1.61 16.23 -12.72
CA ILE A 49 0.82 16.56 -11.53
C ILE A 49 0.55 18.06 -11.56
N ASP A 50 -0.73 18.43 -11.66
CA ASP A 50 -1.14 19.84 -11.72
C ASP A 50 -0.54 20.65 -10.55
N GLY A 51 0.13 21.75 -10.90
CA GLY A 51 0.75 22.66 -9.94
C GLY A 51 2.07 22.20 -9.34
N GLN A 52 2.64 21.09 -9.81
CA GLN A 52 3.92 20.55 -9.33
C GLN A 52 4.96 20.50 -10.46
N PRO A 53 6.24 20.76 -10.17
CA PRO A 53 7.29 20.59 -11.16
C PRO A 53 7.55 19.11 -11.44
N ALA A 54 8.16 18.82 -12.59
CA ALA A 54 8.74 17.51 -12.85
C ALA A 54 9.85 17.21 -11.85
N ALA A 55 9.83 16.01 -11.27
CA ALA A 55 10.93 15.53 -10.44
C ALA A 55 12.15 15.24 -11.31
N SER A 56 13.34 15.60 -10.83
CA SER A 56 14.60 15.29 -11.53
C SER A 56 14.98 13.81 -11.44
N ASP A 57 14.58 13.16 -10.35
CA ASP A 57 14.72 11.73 -10.11
C ASP A 57 13.54 11.25 -9.26
N MET A 58 13.02 10.07 -9.56
CA MET A 58 11.93 9.48 -8.81
C MET A 58 11.97 7.94 -8.90
N PRO A 59 12.71 7.27 -8.00
CA PRO A 59 12.84 5.82 -8.03
C PRO A 59 11.51 5.09 -7.85
N MET A 60 11.33 3.97 -8.55
CA MET A 60 10.15 3.13 -8.35
C MET A 60 10.26 2.35 -7.05
N LEU A 61 9.13 2.19 -6.36
CA LEU A 61 9.05 1.43 -5.12
C LEU A 61 8.95 -0.06 -5.40
N ASP A 62 9.52 -0.83 -4.48
CA ASP A 62 9.36 -2.27 -4.36
C ASP A 62 8.60 -2.62 -3.07
N TRP A 63 7.90 -3.76 -3.09
CA TRP A 63 7.17 -4.21 -1.91
C TRP A 63 8.08 -4.81 -0.83
N ASP A 64 8.13 -4.18 0.34
CA ASP A 64 8.82 -4.73 1.51
C ASP A 64 7.88 -5.56 2.42
N THR A 65 8.27 -6.82 2.66
CA THR A 65 7.48 -7.74 3.50
C THR A 65 7.58 -7.47 5.00
N LYS A 66 8.68 -6.87 5.49
CA LYS A 66 8.85 -6.42 6.87
C LYS A 66 7.96 -5.20 7.15
N MET A 67 7.97 -4.20 6.27
CA MET A 67 7.13 -2.99 6.40
C MET A 67 5.65 -3.34 6.37
N SER A 68 5.22 -4.16 5.41
CA SER A 68 3.81 -4.58 5.32
C SER A 68 3.33 -5.40 6.52
N ARG A 69 4.23 -6.20 7.15
CA ARG A 69 3.91 -6.87 8.41
C ARG A 69 3.80 -5.89 9.57
N ALA A 70 4.63 -4.84 9.63
CA ALA A 70 4.54 -3.79 10.62
C ALA A 70 3.23 -3.01 10.50
N ALA A 71 2.91 -2.51 9.30
CA ALA A 71 1.64 -1.84 9.02
C ALA A 71 0.42 -2.69 9.40
N ARG A 72 0.43 -4.00 9.07
CA ARG A 72 -0.64 -4.92 9.49
C ARG A 72 -0.74 -5.11 11.00
N ARG A 73 0.38 -5.10 11.73
CA ARG A 73 0.35 -5.18 13.20
C ARG A 73 -0.24 -3.90 13.79
N TRP A 74 0.15 -2.75 13.26
CA TRP A 74 -0.36 -1.46 13.69
C TRP A 74 -1.85 -1.30 13.40
N SER A 75 -2.29 -1.63 12.19
CA SER A 75 -3.70 -1.53 11.78
C SER A 75 -4.64 -2.39 12.63
N LYS A 76 -4.15 -3.49 13.21
CA LYS A 76 -4.94 -4.36 14.10
C LYS A 76 -5.25 -3.75 15.46
N LYS A 77 -4.55 -2.67 15.85
CA LYS A 77 -4.90 -1.91 17.05
C LYS A 77 -6.17 -1.09 16.87
N CYS A 78 -6.58 -0.84 15.62
CA CYS A 78 -7.76 -0.04 15.28
C CYS A 78 -7.70 1.38 15.88
N GLU A 79 -6.51 1.96 15.96
CA GLU A 79 -6.25 3.32 16.44
C GLU A 79 -5.88 4.23 15.25
N MET A 80 -6.40 5.46 15.26
CA MET A 80 -6.14 6.46 14.21
C MET A 80 -4.94 7.36 14.56
N THR A 81 -3.85 6.74 15.00
CA THR A 81 -2.61 7.38 15.47
C THR A 81 -1.40 6.72 14.82
N ASN A 82 -0.29 7.44 14.68
CA ASN A 82 0.93 6.89 14.08
C ASN A 82 1.71 6.00 15.05
N ASP A 83 2.43 5.00 14.53
CA ASP A 83 3.35 4.18 15.31
C ASP A 83 4.62 4.97 15.67
N LEU A 84 4.68 5.48 16.90
CA LEU A 84 5.84 6.24 17.38
C LEU A 84 7.10 5.37 17.63
N SER A 85 6.99 4.05 17.48
CA SER A 85 8.11 3.12 17.70
C SER A 85 8.90 2.78 16.42
N ILE A 86 8.44 3.26 15.26
CA ILE A 86 9.13 3.06 13.97
C ILE A 86 9.77 4.36 13.50
N THR A 87 10.83 4.22 12.69
CA THR A 87 11.48 5.32 11.98
C THR A 87 11.04 5.44 10.53
N ASP A 88 10.30 4.44 10.05
CA ASP A 88 9.75 4.43 8.69
C ASP A 88 8.61 5.47 8.58
N GLY A 89 8.49 6.12 7.42
CA GLY A 89 7.36 7.02 7.15
C GLY A 89 6.03 6.28 7.17
N GLU A 90 4.96 6.94 7.63
CA GLU A 90 3.65 6.31 7.79
C GLU A 90 2.50 7.21 7.31
N ASN A 91 1.68 6.65 6.42
CA ASN A 91 0.37 7.18 6.06
C ASN A 91 -0.74 6.29 6.64
N ILE A 92 -1.72 6.91 7.30
CA ILE A 92 -2.88 6.22 7.87
C ILE A 92 -4.16 6.73 7.21
N ALA A 93 -5.07 5.80 6.94
CA ALA A 93 -6.42 6.08 6.46
C ALA A 93 -7.42 5.17 7.16
N TYR A 94 -8.66 5.64 7.25
CA TYR A 94 -9.83 4.83 7.55
C TYR A 94 -10.85 5.01 6.43
N ALA A 95 -11.67 4.00 6.22
CA ALA A 95 -12.78 4.07 5.29
C ALA A 95 -13.93 3.21 5.80
N MET A 96 -15.15 3.63 5.46
CA MET A 96 -16.36 2.84 5.72
C MET A 96 -16.48 1.68 4.72
N GLU A 97 -15.87 1.84 3.54
CA GLU A 97 -15.87 0.83 2.49
C GLU A 97 -14.60 -0.01 2.53
N LYS A 98 -14.78 -1.33 2.38
CA LYS A 98 -13.68 -2.32 2.45
C LYS A 98 -12.59 -2.14 1.38
N ASN A 99 -12.95 -1.57 0.23
CA ASN A 99 -12.06 -1.42 -0.93
C ASN A 99 -11.83 0.05 -1.30
N ALA A 100 -11.97 0.95 -0.33
CA ALA A 100 -11.74 2.37 -0.58
C ALA A 100 -10.35 2.64 -1.14
N ASP A 101 -10.29 3.55 -2.10
CA ASP A 101 -9.04 4.01 -2.70
C ASP A 101 -8.37 5.07 -1.81
N VAL A 102 -7.69 4.58 -0.78
CA VAL A 102 -7.01 5.43 0.20
C VAL A 102 -5.75 6.11 -0.37
N VAL A 103 -5.10 5.50 -1.37
CA VAL A 103 -3.86 6.03 -1.95
C VAL A 103 -4.16 7.26 -2.79
N THR A 104 -5.24 7.23 -3.58
CA THR A 104 -5.74 8.44 -4.26
C THR A 104 -6.07 9.51 -3.24
N GLY A 105 -6.73 9.16 -2.13
CA GLY A 105 -7.02 10.11 -1.04
C GLY A 105 -5.77 10.84 -0.53
N TRP A 106 -4.68 10.12 -0.27
CA TRP A 106 -3.39 10.71 0.11
C TRP A 106 -2.77 11.55 -1.02
N PHE A 107 -2.81 11.06 -2.25
CA PHE A 107 -2.25 11.74 -3.41
C PHE A 107 -2.90 13.11 -3.66
N MET A 108 -4.21 13.23 -3.44
CA MET A 108 -4.97 14.49 -3.65
C MET A 108 -4.46 15.67 -2.82
N GLY A 109 -3.62 15.44 -1.81
CA GLY A 109 -2.90 16.50 -1.10
C GLY A 109 -2.04 17.38 -2.01
N HIS A 110 -1.69 16.92 -3.23
CA HIS A 110 -0.97 17.71 -4.24
C HIS A 110 -1.65 19.05 -4.55
N LYS A 111 -2.98 19.12 -4.47
CA LYS A 111 -3.77 20.32 -4.75
C LYS A 111 -3.51 21.44 -3.74
N ASN A 112 -3.09 21.07 -2.53
CA ASN A 112 -2.84 21.99 -1.43
C ASN A 112 -1.34 22.19 -1.18
N PHE A 113 -0.48 21.39 -1.80
CA PHE A 113 0.96 21.51 -1.68
C PHE A 113 1.51 22.50 -2.70
N LYS A 114 2.42 23.38 -2.27
CA LYS A 114 3.23 24.20 -3.16
C LYS A 114 4.66 23.70 -3.06
N PHE A 115 5.23 23.26 -4.19
CA PHE A 115 6.60 22.80 -4.22
C PHE A 115 7.57 23.87 -3.71
N GLY A 116 8.46 23.48 -2.81
CA GLY A 116 9.39 24.37 -2.12
C GLY A 116 9.82 23.79 -0.77
N PRO A 117 10.48 24.60 0.08
CA PRO A 117 10.83 24.19 1.43
C PRO A 117 9.60 23.76 2.23
N ILE A 118 9.69 22.59 2.87
CA ILE A 118 8.64 22.06 3.74
C ILE A 118 8.55 22.95 4.99
N PRO A 119 7.42 23.61 5.26
CA PRO A 119 7.25 24.42 6.46
C PRO A 119 7.15 23.54 7.71
N GLU A 120 7.47 24.10 8.89
CA GLU A 120 7.45 23.39 10.18
C GLU A 120 6.07 22.78 10.52
N LYS A 121 5.00 23.39 9.99
CA LYS A 121 3.63 22.90 10.13
C LYS A 121 3.00 22.71 8.76
N LEU A 122 2.56 21.49 8.50
CA LEU A 122 1.81 21.13 7.31
C LEU A 122 0.48 20.49 7.68
N ASP A 123 -0.51 20.71 6.82
CA ASP A 123 -1.76 19.97 6.86
C ASP A 123 -1.47 18.47 6.67
N LYS A 124 -2.20 17.63 7.40
CA LYS A 124 -2.03 16.16 7.35
C LYS A 124 -2.16 15.61 5.93
N ASN A 125 -3.05 16.18 5.10
CA ASN A 125 -3.24 15.75 3.72
C ASN A 125 -2.01 16.06 2.86
N VAL A 126 -1.31 17.16 3.14
CA VAL A 126 -0.06 17.50 2.45
C VAL A 126 1.06 16.55 2.87
N LEU A 127 1.18 16.25 4.17
CA LEU A 127 2.16 15.29 4.66
C LEU A 127 1.99 13.91 4.01
N GLN A 128 0.74 13.47 3.88
CA GLN A 128 0.41 12.20 3.22
C GLN A 128 0.80 12.20 1.74
N TYR A 129 0.51 13.28 1.02
CA TYR A 129 0.91 13.45 -0.39
C TYR A 129 2.44 13.39 -0.55
N THR A 130 3.19 14.17 0.24
CA THR A 130 4.65 14.22 0.13
C THR A 130 5.36 12.90 0.41
N GLN A 131 4.67 11.93 1.02
CA GLN A 131 5.18 10.57 1.24
C GLN A 131 4.78 9.58 0.13
N VAL A 132 3.74 9.90 -0.67
CA VAL A 132 3.27 9.06 -1.80
C VAL A 132 4.15 9.25 -3.02
N SER A 133 4.38 10.52 -3.40
CA SER A 133 5.05 10.94 -4.63
C SER A 133 6.48 11.35 -4.38
#